data_AF-A0A2E5PEE8-F1
#
_entry.id   AF-A0A2E5PEE8-F1
#
_cell.length_a   1.000
_cell.length_b   1.000
_cell.length_c   1.000
_cell.angle_alpha   90.00
_cell.angle_beta   90.00
_cell.angle_gamma   90.00
#
_symmetry.space_group_name_H-M   'P 1'
#
loop_
_entity.id
_entity.type
_entity.pdbx_description
1 polymer ?
#
loop_
_entity_poly.entity_id
_entity_poly.type
_entity_poly.pdbx_seq_one_letter_code
_entity_poly.pdbx_strand_id
1 'polypeptide(L)'
;MQTNNHIAIGRVSRGFIIGLALSAMTIGTVDLEVLASSGDPTWQPQASERLVKLPANYIKRSLEKDFNSSELGQALLDIDTEISFKAGTLADLEGAIKATDGEMQTDLRHQFLLEKQEYIDLVSRKNQLRRRALEKKSGVLEELMTRLGQDAERMTPARRDLINHQVAARERFQTSIPGVDMELLEISVVPESKYARQFANNVAAIDSLSRAIEQHPMNRGPVVDGIAVTREVYLRKLIAEAQAEIELLGQEKTILGYMAKLVALDATALSEDVADTEFIDSNVPANETLTDAVKYFLRQ
;
A
#
# COMPACT_ATOMS: atom_id res chain seq x y z
N MET A 1 -2.57 76.31 0.47
CA MET A 1 -3.88 76.99 0.33
C MET A 1 -4.67 76.19 -0.70
N GLN A 2 -5.94 75.86 -0.41
CA GLN A 2 -6.89 75.04 -1.21
C GLN A 2 -6.65 73.52 -1.24
N THR A 3 -7.63 72.62 -1.15
CA THR A 3 -8.99 72.58 -0.54
C THR A 3 -9.44 71.11 -0.55
N ASN A 4 -10.20 70.74 0.48
CA ASN A 4 -11.01 69.55 0.72
C ASN A 4 -11.40 68.65 -0.46
N ASN A 5 -11.31 67.33 -0.23
CA ASN A 5 -12.04 66.30 -0.97
C ASN A 5 -13.09 65.67 -0.03
N HIS A 6 -14.37 65.93 -0.28
CA HIS A 6 -15.51 65.23 0.32
C HIS A 6 -16.02 64.22 -0.71
N ILE A 7 -16.06 62.94 -0.36
CA ILE A 7 -16.81 61.92 -1.12
C ILE A 7 -18.01 61.52 -0.27
N ALA A 8 -19.19 61.78 -0.83
CA ALA A 8 -20.48 61.51 -0.25
C ALA A 8 -20.96 60.08 -0.55
N ILE A 9 -21.71 59.56 0.43
CA ILE A 9 -22.42 58.27 0.45
C ILE A 9 -23.68 58.35 -0.41
N GLY A 10 -23.96 57.31 -1.20
CA GLY A 10 -25.23 57.14 -1.94
C GLY A 10 -25.71 55.70 -1.92
N ARG A 11 -26.81 55.44 -1.19
CA ARG A 11 -27.58 54.19 -1.13
C ARG A 11 -28.45 54.01 -2.39
N VAL A 12 -28.58 52.79 -2.90
CA VAL A 12 -29.75 52.28 -3.67
C VAL A 12 -29.80 50.75 -3.48
N SER A 13 -30.66 50.21 -2.61
CA SER A 13 -32.05 49.72 -2.81
C SER A 13 -32.18 48.39 -3.56
N ARG A 14 -32.84 47.46 -2.86
CA ARG A 14 -33.28 46.12 -3.28
C ARG A 14 -34.25 46.16 -4.47
N GLY A 15 -34.18 45.16 -5.34
CA GLY A 15 -35.20 44.85 -6.34
C GLY A 15 -34.99 43.45 -6.91
N PHE A 16 -35.86 42.52 -6.53
CA PHE A 16 -36.01 41.17 -7.08
C PHE A 16 -37.06 41.24 -8.20
N ILE A 17 -36.85 40.58 -9.35
CA ILE A 17 -37.85 39.88 -10.19
C ILE A 17 -37.13 39.24 -11.40
N ILE A 18 -37.06 37.90 -11.35
CA ILE A 18 -37.38 36.87 -12.36
C ILE A 18 -37.32 37.29 -13.84
N GLY A 19 -36.41 36.65 -14.58
CA GLY A 19 -36.39 36.57 -16.04
C GLY A 19 -35.90 35.19 -16.49
N LEU A 20 -36.84 34.32 -16.85
CA LEU A 20 -36.67 32.94 -17.28
C LEU A 20 -36.25 32.95 -18.76
N ALA A 21 -35.02 32.51 -19.08
CA ALA A 21 -34.59 32.30 -20.46
C ALA A 21 -34.07 30.86 -20.60
N LEU A 22 -34.97 29.99 -21.06
CA LEU A 22 -34.70 28.62 -21.45
C LEU A 22 -33.88 28.64 -22.75
N SER A 23 -32.64 28.15 -22.72
CA SER A 23 -31.86 27.88 -23.93
C SER A 23 -31.36 26.45 -23.84
N ALA A 24 -32.10 25.55 -24.49
CA ALA A 24 -31.72 24.17 -24.68
C ALA A 24 -30.61 24.09 -25.74
N MET A 25 -29.37 23.95 -25.28
CA MET A 25 -28.26 23.48 -26.10
C MET A 25 -27.94 22.05 -25.65
N THR A 26 -28.41 21.08 -26.43
CA THR A 26 -28.05 19.67 -26.30
C THR A 26 -26.59 19.51 -26.74
N ILE A 27 -25.67 19.71 -25.80
CA ILE A 27 -24.31 19.20 -25.92
C ILE A 27 -24.40 17.73 -25.50
N GLY A 28 -24.15 16.83 -26.44
CA GLY A 28 -24.09 15.40 -26.18
C GLY A 28 -23.12 15.15 -25.04
N THR A 29 -23.66 14.65 -23.93
CA THR A 29 -22.87 14.04 -22.87
C THR A 29 -22.20 12.82 -23.49
N VAL A 30 -20.92 12.95 -23.79
CA VAL A 30 -20.07 11.77 -23.90
C VAL A 30 -20.01 11.26 -22.48
N ASP A 31 -20.84 10.28 -22.16
CA ASP A 31 -20.70 9.50 -20.93
C ASP A 31 -19.36 8.80 -21.05
N LEU A 32 -18.31 9.46 -20.55
CA LEU A 32 -17.08 8.81 -20.21
C LEU A 32 -17.43 7.99 -18.96
N GLU A 33 -17.98 6.79 -19.18
CA GLU A 33 -18.00 5.75 -18.17
C GLU A 33 -16.54 5.48 -17.81
N VAL A 34 -16.05 6.21 -16.80
CA VAL A 34 -14.93 5.77 -16.01
C VAL A 34 -15.39 4.45 -15.43
N LEU A 35 -14.90 3.36 -16.01
CA LEU A 35 -14.94 2.03 -15.42
C LEU A 35 -14.16 2.12 -14.11
N ALA A 36 -14.80 2.61 -13.05
CA ALA A 36 -14.43 2.30 -11.70
C ALA A 36 -14.59 0.79 -11.59
N SER A 37 -13.46 0.08 -11.60
CA SER A 37 -13.40 -1.30 -11.16
C SER A 37 -14.09 -1.36 -9.79
N SER A 38 -15.32 -1.84 -9.75
CA SER A 38 -16.12 -2.05 -8.54
C SER A 38 -15.69 -3.31 -7.79
N GLY A 39 -14.48 -3.78 -8.05
CA GLY A 39 -13.80 -4.81 -7.28
C GLY A 39 -12.98 -4.18 -6.15
N ASP A 40 -12.81 -4.93 -5.06
CA ASP A 40 -11.79 -4.65 -4.07
C ASP A 40 -10.42 -4.44 -4.76
N PRO A 41 -9.64 -3.40 -4.42
CA PRO A 41 -8.36 -3.16 -5.07
C PRO A 41 -7.44 -4.37 -4.88
N THR A 42 -6.90 -4.89 -5.98
CA THR A 42 -6.19 -6.18 -5.97
C THR A 42 -4.69 -6.05 -6.19
N TRP A 43 -3.95 -6.98 -5.58
CA TRP A 43 -2.57 -7.25 -5.92
C TRP A 43 -2.38 -8.77 -6.02
N GLN A 44 -1.91 -9.22 -7.17
CA GLN A 44 -1.73 -10.64 -7.48
C GLN A 44 -0.26 -10.90 -7.83
N PRO A 45 0.66 -10.78 -6.86
CA PRO A 45 2.05 -11.09 -7.11
C PRO A 45 2.17 -12.58 -7.45
N GLN A 46 2.96 -12.90 -8.46
CA GLN A 46 3.21 -14.28 -8.85
C GLN A 46 4.67 -14.63 -8.59
N ALA A 47 4.94 -15.82 -8.03
CA ALA A 47 6.28 -16.41 -7.98
C ALA A 47 6.75 -16.83 -9.39
N SER A 48 6.89 -15.88 -10.31
CA SER A 48 7.30 -16.13 -11.69
C SER A 48 8.70 -16.72 -11.76
N GLU A 49 9.03 -17.44 -12.83
CA GLU A 49 10.40 -17.93 -13.06
C GLU A 49 11.45 -16.82 -13.01
N ARG A 50 11.05 -15.60 -13.35
CA ARG A 50 11.88 -14.41 -13.24
C ARG A 50 12.27 -14.17 -11.77
N LEU A 51 11.33 -14.19 -10.83
CA LEU A 51 11.62 -14.06 -9.39
C LEU A 51 12.45 -15.23 -8.86
N VAL A 52 12.20 -16.45 -9.36
CA VAL A 52 12.99 -17.64 -9.00
C VAL A 52 14.44 -17.50 -9.46
N LYS A 53 14.70 -16.92 -10.63
CA LYS A 53 16.06 -16.76 -11.19
C LYS A 53 16.79 -15.52 -10.69
N LEU A 54 16.10 -14.56 -10.08
CA LEU A 54 16.74 -13.35 -9.56
C LEU A 54 17.67 -13.66 -8.38
N PRO A 55 18.82 -12.94 -8.26
CA PRO A 55 19.64 -12.98 -7.06
C PRO A 55 18.82 -12.55 -5.84
N ALA A 56 19.09 -13.13 -4.68
CA ALA A 56 18.27 -12.94 -3.48
C ALA A 56 18.05 -11.46 -3.12
N ASN A 57 19.09 -10.63 -3.29
CA ASN A 57 19.08 -9.18 -3.05
C ASN A 57 18.01 -8.41 -3.83
N TYR A 58 17.52 -8.97 -4.95
CA TYR A 58 16.56 -8.31 -5.81
C TYR A 58 15.11 -8.66 -5.52
N ILE A 59 14.87 -9.78 -4.83
CA ILE A 59 13.52 -10.32 -4.60
C ILE A 59 12.63 -9.28 -3.90
N LYS A 60 13.14 -8.70 -2.80
CA LYS A 60 12.45 -7.65 -2.04
C LYS A 60 12.13 -6.44 -2.93
N ARG A 61 13.15 -5.88 -3.59
CA ARG A 61 13.00 -4.70 -4.45
C ARG A 61 12.05 -4.93 -5.62
N SER A 62 12.09 -6.09 -6.26
CA SER A 62 11.17 -6.41 -7.36
C SER A 62 9.73 -6.51 -6.88
N LEU A 63 9.52 -7.11 -5.70
CA LEU A 63 8.19 -7.27 -5.12
C LEU A 63 7.61 -5.93 -4.66
N GLU A 64 8.45 -5.06 -4.07
CA GLU A 64 8.08 -3.68 -3.71
C GLU A 64 7.73 -2.84 -4.94
N LYS A 65 8.52 -2.96 -6.02
CA LYS A 65 8.22 -2.25 -7.26
C LYS A 65 6.89 -2.69 -7.87
N ASP A 66 6.66 -4.00 -7.93
CA ASP A 66 5.41 -4.58 -8.44
C ASP A 66 4.20 -4.13 -7.61
N PHE A 67 4.33 -4.19 -6.28
CA PHE A 67 3.32 -3.70 -5.35
C PHE A 67 2.98 -2.23 -5.56
N ASN A 68 3.98 -1.36 -5.67
CA ASN A 68 3.78 0.08 -5.85
C ASN A 68 3.03 0.42 -7.15
N SER A 69 3.15 -0.43 -8.18
CA SER A 69 2.41 -0.29 -9.43
C SER A 69 1.03 -0.96 -9.45
N SER A 70 0.65 -1.67 -8.39
CA SER A 70 -0.62 -2.41 -8.31
C SER A 70 -1.79 -1.51 -7.88
N GLU A 71 -3.02 -1.94 -8.16
CA GLU A 71 -4.24 -1.27 -7.68
C GLU A 71 -4.27 -1.17 -6.16
N LEU A 72 -3.87 -2.23 -5.45
CA LEU A 72 -3.77 -2.23 -3.98
C LEU A 72 -2.75 -1.22 -3.47
N GLY A 73 -1.61 -1.08 -4.16
CA GLY A 73 -0.58 -0.10 -3.84
C GLY A 73 -1.08 1.34 -4.02
N GLN A 74 -1.79 1.61 -5.13
CA GLN A 74 -2.40 2.93 -5.37
C GLN A 74 -3.50 3.23 -4.35
N ALA A 75 -4.39 2.28 -4.08
CA ALA A 75 -5.44 2.45 -3.06
C ALA A 75 -4.88 2.76 -1.66
N LEU A 76 -3.70 2.23 -1.33
CA LEU A 76 -3.01 2.57 -0.07
C LEU A 76 -2.44 3.99 -0.05
N LEU A 77 -1.98 4.51 -1.19
CA LEU A 77 -1.53 5.90 -1.30
C LEU A 77 -2.71 6.87 -1.25
N ASP A 78 -3.83 6.51 -1.90
CA ASP A 78 -5.04 7.32 -1.91
C ASP A 78 -5.63 7.43 -0.49
N ILE A 79 -5.73 6.31 0.24
CA ILE A 79 -6.25 6.33 1.61
C ILE A 79 -5.30 7.05 2.57
N ASP A 80 -3.98 6.99 2.36
CA ASP A 80 -3.02 7.78 3.14
C ASP A 80 -3.23 9.28 2.95
N THR A 81 -3.51 9.68 1.71
CA THR A 81 -3.84 11.07 1.36
C THR A 81 -5.14 11.50 2.04
N GLU A 82 -6.19 10.67 1.98
CA GLU A 82 -7.49 10.94 2.61
C GLU A 82 -7.38 11.06 4.15
N ILE A 83 -6.63 10.15 4.79
CA ILE A 83 -6.33 10.21 6.22
C ILE A 83 -5.62 11.51 6.58
N SER A 84 -4.67 11.96 5.76
CA SER A 84 -3.93 13.20 6.00
C SER A 84 -4.84 14.43 5.94
N PHE A 85 -5.74 14.48 4.96
CA PHE A 85 -6.72 15.57 4.86
C PHE A 85 -7.69 15.56 6.03
N LYS A 86 -8.20 14.38 6.42
CA LYS A 86 -9.12 14.27 7.55
C LYS A 86 -8.46 14.62 8.89
N ALA A 87 -7.17 14.29 9.07
CA ALA A 87 -6.41 14.74 10.23
C ALA A 87 -6.31 16.28 10.30
N GLY A 88 -6.15 16.94 9.16
CA GLY A 88 -6.21 18.40 9.06
C GLY A 88 -7.57 18.96 9.47
N THR A 89 -8.66 18.41 8.90
CA THR A 89 -10.05 18.79 9.28
C THR A 89 -10.30 18.65 10.78
N LEU A 90 -9.84 17.57 11.39
CA LEU A 90 -9.96 17.36 12.83
C LEU A 90 -9.21 18.43 13.64
N ALA A 91 -7.98 18.78 13.24
CA ALA A 91 -7.21 19.82 13.91
C ALA A 91 -7.88 21.20 13.80
N ASP A 92 -8.45 21.51 12.64
CA ASP A 92 -9.17 22.77 12.41
C ASP A 92 -10.45 22.85 13.26
N LEU A 93 -11.23 21.76 13.32
CA LEU A 93 -12.43 21.67 14.16
C LEU A 93 -12.09 21.78 15.65
N GLU A 94 -11.02 21.13 16.10
CA GLU A 94 -10.55 21.24 17.48
C GLU A 94 -10.18 22.71 17.82
N GLY A 95 -9.52 23.41 16.90
CA GLY A 95 -9.23 24.84 17.02
C GLY A 95 -10.50 25.69 17.11
N ALA A 96 -11.48 25.43 16.24
CA ALA A 96 -12.75 26.17 16.20
C ALA A 96 -13.58 25.96 17.47
N ILE A 97 -13.64 24.73 18.01
CA ILE A 97 -14.33 24.41 19.27
C ILE A 97 -13.74 25.21 20.44
N LYS A 98 -12.41 25.39 20.48
CA LYS A 98 -11.73 26.14 21.56
C LYS A 98 -11.97 27.66 21.47
N ALA A 99 -12.30 28.17 20.29
CA ALA A 99 -12.50 29.60 20.05
C ALA A 99 -13.98 30.04 20.11
N THR A 100 -14.90 29.09 20.25
CA THR A 100 -16.36 29.30 20.16
C THR A 100 -17.02 28.83 21.45
N ASP A 101 -18.03 29.55 21.92
CA ASP A 101 -18.85 29.20 23.10
C ASP A 101 -20.34 29.09 22.74
N GLY A 102 -21.11 28.40 23.58
CA GLY A 102 -22.57 28.28 23.44
C GLY A 102 -23.02 27.27 22.38
N GLU A 103 -24.21 27.46 21.81
CA GLU A 103 -24.86 26.54 20.86
C GLU A 103 -23.97 26.17 19.66
N MET A 104 -23.27 27.16 19.10
CA MET A 104 -22.33 26.94 17.99
C MET A 104 -21.15 26.03 18.38
N GLN A 105 -20.72 26.05 19.65
CA GLN A 105 -19.69 25.13 20.13
C GLN A 105 -20.22 23.69 20.17
N THR A 106 -21.46 23.50 20.58
CA THR A 106 -22.13 22.19 20.60
C THR A 106 -22.24 21.60 19.20
N ASP A 107 -22.66 22.39 18.21
CA ASP A 107 -22.71 21.96 16.81
C ASP A 107 -21.34 21.52 16.27
N LEU A 108 -20.29 22.31 16.56
CA LEU A 108 -18.92 21.97 16.19
C LEU A 108 -18.43 20.68 16.86
N ARG A 109 -18.82 20.42 18.12
CA ARG A 109 -18.51 19.17 18.82
C ARG A 109 -19.22 17.97 18.17
N HIS A 110 -20.48 18.12 17.74
CA HIS A 110 -21.16 17.07 16.98
C HIS A 110 -20.43 16.77 15.67
N GLN A 111 -20.08 17.79 14.89
CA GLN A 111 -19.32 17.61 13.66
C GLN A 111 -17.97 16.93 13.92
N PHE A 112 -17.24 17.37 14.95
CA PHE A 112 -15.96 16.78 15.32
C PHE A 112 -16.05 15.29 15.66
N LEU A 113 -17.13 14.85 16.33
CA LEU A 113 -17.35 13.43 16.61
C LEU A 113 -17.62 12.62 15.36
N LEU A 114 -18.43 13.14 14.42
CA LEU A 114 -18.66 12.48 13.13
C LEU A 114 -17.34 12.31 12.35
N GLU A 115 -16.55 13.38 12.28
CA GLU A 115 -15.25 13.37 11.60
C GLU A 115 -14.25 12.40 12.28
N LYS A 116 -14.28 12.26 13.61
CA LYS A 116 -13.47 11.25 14.32
C LYS A 116 -13.89 9.82 13.94
N GLN A 117 -15.19 9.55 13.79
CA GLN A 117 -15.67 8.23 13.37
C GLN A 117 -15.17 7.89 11.97
N GLU A 118 -15.36 8.82 11.03
CA GLU A 118 -14.89 8.65 9.65
C GLU A 118 -13.37 8.47 9.58
N TYR A 119 -12.60 9.21 10.40
CA TYR A 119 -11.15 9.02 10.50
C TYR A 119 -10.79 7.60 10.95
N ILE A 120 -11.45 7.09 11.99
CA ILE A 120 -11.23 5.72 12.49
C ILE A 120 -11.54 4.69 11.41
N ASP A 121 -12.61 4.90 10.64
CA ASP A 121 -12.99 4.01 9.53
C ASP A 121 -11.94 4.00 8.42
N LEU A 122 -11.39 5.16 8.05
CA LEU A 122 -10.30 5.25 7.08
C LEU A 122 -9.05 4.51 7.55
N VAL A 123 -8.62 4.74 8.79
CA VAL A 123 -7.43 4.06 9.34
C VAL A 123 -7.68 2.55 9.46
N SER A 124 -8.89 2.13 9.83
CA SER A 124 -9.29 0.72 9.84
C SER A 124 -9.19 0.09 8.45
N ARG A 125 -9.73 0.75 7.43
CA ARG A 125 -9.65 0.30 6.03
C ARG A 125 -8.22 0.24 5.52
N LYS A 126 -7.38 1.22 5.86
CA LYS A 126 -5.93 1.20 5.57
C LYS A 126 -5.27 -0.02 6.18
N ASN A 127 -5.54 -0.31 7.45
CA ASN A 127 -4.97 -1.47 8.13
C ASN A 127 -5.41 -2.81 7.52
N GLN A 128 -6.65 -2.89 7.04
CA GLN A 128 -7.12 -4.06 6.29
C GLN A 128 -6.39 -4.21 4.94
N LEU A 129 -6.19 -3.12 4.19
CA LEU A 129 -5.45 -3.14 2.93
C LEU A 129 -3.97 -3.54 3.15
N ARG A 130 -3.31 -2.96 4.17
CA ARG A 130 -1.93 -3.32 4.55
C ARG A 130 -1.82 -4.80 4.92
N ARG A 131 -2.78 -5.33 5.70
CA ARG A 131 -2.81 -6.75 6.06
C ARG A 131 -2.92 -7.63 4.82
N ARG A 132 -3.88 -7.34 3.93
CA ARG A 132 -4.03 -8.07 2.66
C ARG A 132 -2.74 -8.07 1.83
N ALA A 133 -2.09 -6.92 1.73
CA ALA A 133 -0.81 -6.80 1.03
C ALA A 133 0.26 -7.70 1.67
N LEU A 134 0.41 -7.65 2.99
CA LEU A 134 1.42 -8.45 3.71
C LEU A 134 1.17 -9.96 3.61
N GLU A 135 -0.09 -10.39 3.68
CA GLU A 135 -0.47 -11.80 3.51
C GLU A 135 -0.16 -12.31 2.09
N LYS A 136 -0.40 -11.49 1.06
CA LYS A 136 -0.01 -11.83 -0.32
C LYS A 136 1.50 -11.87 -0.47
N LYS A 137 2.21 -10.91 0.14
CA LYS A 137 3.67 -10.83 0.15
C LYS A 137 4.27 -12.08 0.80
N SER A 138 3.81 -12.47 1.99
CA SER A 138 4.29 -13.65 2.70
C SER A 138 4.02 -14.93 1.91
N GLY A 139 2.80 -15.07 1.36
CA GLY A 139 2.43 -16.24 0.56
C GLY A 139 3.33 -16.44 -0.67
N VAL A 140 3.66 -15.36 -1.39
CA VAL A 140 4.60 -15.46 -2.54
C VAL A 140 6.02 -15.79 -2.10
N LEU A 141 6.47 -15.26 -0.95
CA LEU A 141 7.79 -15.58 -0.41
C LEU A 141 7.88 -17.05 0.06
N GLU A 142 6.81 -17.58 0.66
CA GLU A 142 6.69 -18.99 1.05
C GLU A 142 6.65 -19.92 -0.17
N GLU A 143 5.90 -19.53 -1.22
CA GLU A 143 5.87 -20.26 -2.48
C GLU A 143 7.27 -20.29 -3.14
N LEU A 144 7.96 -19.16 -3.13
CA LEU A 144 9.33 -19.05 -3.64
C LEU A 144 10.30 -19.95 -2.84
N MET A 145 10.16 -19.99 -1.51
CA MET A 145 10.95 -20.88 -0.66
C MET A 145 10.68 -22.36 -0.98
N THR A 146 9.42 -22.73 -1.22
CA THR A 146 9.04 -24.09 -1.61
C THR A 146 9.64 -24.48 -2.96
N ARG A 147 9.58 -23.59 -3.95
CA ARG A 147 10.17 -23.81 -5.28
C ARG A 147 11.69 -23.95 -5.23
N LEU A 148 12.37 -23.20 -4.35
CA LEU A 148 13.81 -23.37 -4.13
C LEU A 148 14.16 -24.73 -3.52
N GLY A 149 13.36 -25.21 -2.56
CA GLY A 149 13.49 -26.56 -2.02
C GLY A 149 13.32 -27.63 -3.10
N GLN A 150 12.30 -27.49 -3.96
CA GLN A 150 12.06 -28.39 -5.08
C GLN A 150 13.19 -28.37 -6.12
N ASP A 151 13.82 -27.23 -6.39
CA ASP A 151 14.97 -27.15 -7.30
C ASP A 151 16.22 -27.83 -6.72
N ALA A 152 16.42 -27.77 -5.40
CA ALA A 152 17.46 -28.55 -4.72
C ALA A 152 17.17 -30.06 -4.79
N GLU A 153 15.90 -30.46 -4.61
CA GLU A 153 15.45 -31.86 -4.74
C GLU A 153 15.48 -32.37 -6.19
N ARG A 154 15.30 -31.49 -7.19
CA ARG A 154 15.49 -31.79 -8.63
C ARG A 154 16.94 -32.14 -8.99
N MET A 155 17.89 -32.04 -8.06
CA MET A 155 19.19 -32.67 -8.18
C MET A 155 19.09 -34.18 -7.88
N THR A 156 18.27 -34.85 -8.69
CA THR A 156 18.00 -36.28 -8.60
C THR A 156 19.28 -37.09 -8.86
N PRO A 157 19.39 -38.34 -8.37
CA PRO A 157 20.51 -39.21 -8.69
C PRO A 157 20.77 -39.30 -10.20
N ALA A 158 19.70 -39.45 -11.01
CA ALA A 158 19.80 -39.50 -12.47
C ALA A 158 20.37 -38.21 -13.10
N ARG A 159 20.07 -37.02 -12.55
CA ARG A 159 20.64 -35.76 -13.02
C ARG A 159 22.10 -35.61 -12.63
N ARG A 160 22.47 -36.06 -11.42
CA ARG A 160 23.86 -36.16 -10.97
C ARG A 160 24.66 -37.10 -11.89
N ASP A 161 24.10 -38.25 -12.21
CA ASP A 161 24.70 -39.23 -13.12
C ASP A 161 24.86 -38.65 -14.53
N LEU A 162 23.87 -37.92 -15.04
CA LEU A 162 23.99 -37.21 -16.32
C LEU A 162 25.13 -36.17 -16.31
N ILE A 163 25.23 -35.38 -15.25
CA ILE A 163 26.33 -34.40 -15.10
C ILE A 163 27.67 -35.14 -15.06
N ASN A 164 27.77 -36.23 -14.28
CA ASN A 164 28.97 -37.06 -14.21
C ASN A 164 29.33 -37.64 -15.59
N HIS A 165 28.33 -38.10 -16.36
CA HIS A 165 28.53 -38.58 -17.73
C HIS A 165 28.98 -37.46 -18.68
N GLN A 166 28.44 -36.24 -18.55
CA GLN A 166 28.87 -35.08 -19.34
C GLN A 166 30.31 -34.67 -19.00
N VAL A 167 30.69 -34.70 -17.73
CA VAL A 167 32.07 -34.45 -17.27
C VAL A 167 33.01 -35.53 -17.81
N ALA A 168 32.67 -36.81 -17.64
CA ALA A 168 33.47 -37.92 -18.13
C ALA A 168 33.60 -37.91 -19.68
N ALA A 169 32.54 -37.55 -20.40
CA ALA A 169 32.58 -37.38 -21.85
C ALA A 169 33.49 -36.21 -22.26
N ARG A 170 33.48 -35.10 -21.51
CA ARG A 170 34.37 -33.95 -21.73
C ARG A 170 35.83 -34.32 -21.49
N GLU A 171 36.14 -35.04 -20.42
CA GLU A 171 37.49 -35.53 -20.12
C GLU A 171 37.99 -36.51 -21.20
N ARG A 172 37.12 -37.45 -21.62
CA ARG A 172 37.43 -38.37 -22.73
C ARG A 172 37.70 -37.62 -24.02
N PHE A 173 36.88 -36.63 -24.35
CA PHE A 173 37.08 -35.81 -25.54
C PHE A 173 38.43 -35.08 -25.48
N GLN A 174 38.75 -34.41 -24.37
CA GLN A 174 40.05 -33.75 -24.16
C GLN A 174 41.23 -34.73 -24.29
N THR A 175 41.07 -35.94 -23.78
CA THR A 175 42.10 -37.00 -23.86
C THR A 175 42.20 -37.63 -25.25
N SER A 176 41.13 -37.59 -26.04
CA SER A 176 41.10 -38.13 -27.41
C SER A 176 41.68 -37.18 -28.47
N ILE A 177 41.78 -35.88 -28.18
CA ILE A 177 42.34 -34.87 -29.09
C ILE A 177 43.78 -35.23 -29.53
N PRO A 178 44.72 -35.61 -28.64
CA PRO A 178 46.07 -35.99 -29.05
C PRO A 178 46.14 -37.33 -29.80
N GLY A 179 45.29 -38.29 -29.44
CA GLY A 179 45.36 -39.67 -29.95
C GLY A 179 44.79 -39.85 -31.36
N VAL A 180 43.66 -39.18 -31.66
CA VAL A 180 43.06 -39.23 -33.00
C VAL A 180 43.87 -38.40 -34.01
N ASP A 181 44.47 -37.28 -33.58
CA ASP A 181 45.43 -36.54 -34.41
C ASP A 181 46.67 -37.41 -34.71
N MET A 182 47.19 -38.21 -33.77
CA MET A 182 48.35 -39.08 -34.06
C MET A 182 48.04 -40.30 -34.94
N GLU A 183 46.91 -41.00 -34.74
CA GLU A 183 46.56 -42.19 -35.55
C GLU A 183 46.25 -41.86 -37.02
N LEU A 184 45.81 -40.64 -37.31
CA LEU A 184 45.54 -40.19 -38.68
C LEU A 184 46.80 -39.64 -39.38
N LEU A 185 47.93 -39.46 -38.66
CA LEU A 185 49.08 -38.66 -39.07
C LEU A 185 50.44 -39.35 -38.89
N GLU A 186 50.67 -40.48 -39.56
CA GLU A 186 52.04 -40.92 -39.89
C GLU A 186 52.76 -39.97 -40.89
N ILE A 187 52.19 -38.80 -41.22
CA ILE A 187 52.78 -37.83 -42.14
C ILE A 187 52.62 -36.39 -41.61
N SER A 188 53.76 -35.83 -41.17
CA SER A 188 54.08 -34.39 -41.03
C SER A 188 53.32 -33.58 -39.97
N VAL A 189 54.00 -32.57 -39.43
CA VAL A 189 53.53 -31.63 -38.39
C VAL A 189 52.21 -30.96 -38.82
N VAL A 190 51.07 -31.41 -38.28
CA VAL A 190 49.76 -30.82 -38.57
C VAL A 190 49.36 -29.84 -37.46
N PRO A 191 48.94 -28.61 -37.82
CA PRO A 191 48.41 -27.65 -36.86
C PRO A 191 47.07 -28.11 -36.29
N GLU A 192 46.82 -27.83 -34.99
CA GLU A 192 45.56 -28.17 -34.30
C GLU A 192 44.33 -28.00 -35.18
N SER A 193 43.46 -29.01 -35.16
CA SER A 193 42.19 -28.97 -35.89
C SER A 193 41.40 -27.70 -35.57
N LYS A 194 40.71 -27.16 -36.57
CA LYS A 194 39.85 -25.97 -36.40
C LYS A 194 38.85 -26.17 -35.24
N TYR A 195 38.33 -27.39 -35.07
CA TYR A 195 37.39 -27.74 -34.02
C TYR A 195 38.03 -27.74 -32.63
N ALA A 196 39.23 -28.26 -32.47
CA ALA A 196 39.96 -28.22 -31.20
C ALA A 196 40.24 -26.78 -30.76
N ARG A 197 40.73 -25.93 -31.67
CA ARG A 197 40.92 -24.50 -31.42
C ARG A 197 39.62 -23.78 -31.05
N GLN A 198 38.54 -24.02 -31.80
CA GLN A 198 37.25 -23.39 -31.52
C GLN A 198 36.65 -23.86 -30.18
N PHE A 199 36.81 -25.13 -29.83
CA PHE A 199 36.40 -25.68 -28.55
C PHE A 199 37.18 -25.05 -27.39
N ALA A 200 38.51 -24.97 -27.50
CA ALA A 200 39.37 -24.32 -26.50
C ALA A 200 38.97 -22.84 -26.30
N ASN A 201 38.74 -22.11 -27.40
CA ASN A 201 38.26 -20.73 -27.34
C ASN A 201 36.89 -20.62 -26.64
N ASN A 202 35.95 -21.52 -26.95
CA ASN A 202 34.63 -21.52 -26.33
C ASN A 202 34.71 -21.83 -24.82
N VAL A 203 35.54 -22.79 -24.41
CA VAL A 203 35.76 -23.11 -22.99
C VAL A 203 36.36 -21.91 -22.26
N ALA A 204 37.41 -21.29 -22.81
CA ALA A 204 38.02 -20.11 -22.22
C ALA A 204 37.03 -18.93 -22.11
N ALA A 205 36.16 -18.74 -23.10
CA ALA A 205 35.09 -17.75 -23.06
C ALA A 205 34.06 -18.06 -21.96
N ILE A 206 33.61 -19.32 -21.84
CA ILE A 206 32.70 -19.77 -20.77
C ILE A 206 33.33 -19.51 -19.39
N ASP A 207 34.60 -19.86 -19.20
CA ASP A 207 35.31 -19.68 -17.92
C ASP A 207 35.56 -18.20 -17.60
N SER A 208 35.66 -17.34 -18.61
CA SER A 208 35.76 -15.90 -18.42
C SER A 208 34.41 -15.30 -18.03
N LEU A 209 33.33 -15.75 -18.67
CA LEU A 209 31.96 -15.33 -18.35
C LEU A 209 31.53 -15.81 -16.97
N SER A 210 31.84 -17.05 -16.58
CA SER A 210 31.50 -17.58 -15.25
C SER A 210 32.16 -16.74 -14.14
N ARG A 211 33.47 -16.47 -14.27
CA ARG A 211 34.20 -15.62 -13.33
C ARG A 211 33.64 -14.20 -13.28
N ALA A 212 33.32 -13.61 -14.44
CA ALA A 212 32.72 -12.28 -14.50
C ALA A 212 31.35 -12.25 -13.80
N ILE A 213 30.53 -13.29 -13.97
CA ILE A 213 29.23 -13.43 -13.28
C ILE A 213 29.43 -13.58 -11.77
N GLU A 214 30.33 -14.46 -11.32
CA GLU A 214 30.63 -14.67 -9.89
C GLU A 214 31.13 -13.40 -9.19
N GLN A 215 31.98 -12.62 -9.85
CA GLN A 215 32.55 -11.39 -9.29
C GLN A 215 31.64 -10.17 -9.42
N HIS A 216 30.56 -10.27 -10.21
CA HIS A 216 29.67 -9.15 -10.45
C HIS A 216 29.02 -8.69 -9.13
N PRO A 217 29.00 -7.39 -8.81
CA PRO A 217 28.41 -6.88 -7.57
C PRO A 217 26.96 -7.32 -7.36
N MET A 218 26.22 -7.50 -8.46
CA MET A 218 24.81 -7.92 -8.42
C MET A 218 24.59 -9.43 -8.25
N ASN A 219 25.66 -10.23 -8.26
CA ASN A 219 25.61 -11.67 -7.98
C ASN A 219 26.10 -12.03 -6.57
N ARG A 220 26.54 -11.04 -5.78
CA ARG A 220 26.89 -11.26 -4.37
C ARG A 220 25.65 -11.74 -3.62
N GLY A 221 25.85 -12.70 -2.72
CA GLY A 221 24.80 -13.20 -1.83
C GLY A 221 24.20 -12.09 -0.96
N PRO A 222 23.00 -12.32 -0.41
CA PRO A 222 22.40 -11.37 0.51
C PRO A 222 23.21 -11.22 1.79
N VAL A 223 23.30 -9.99 2.28
CA VAL A 223 23.99 -9.67 3.53
C VAL A 223 22.93 -9.23 4.55
N VAL A 224 22.89 -9.93 5.67
CA VAL A 224 22.04 -9.63 6.82
C VAL A 224 22.96 -9.31 7.99
N ASP A 225 22.82 -8.12 8.56
CA ASP A 225 23.58 -7.65 9.73
C ASP A 225 25.11 -7.79 9.54
N GLY A 226 25.58 -7.51 8.33
CA GLY A 226 27.00 -7.61 7.94
C GLY A 226 27.48 -9.02 7.59
N ILE A 227 26.63 -10.03 7.72
CA ILE A 227 26.96 -11.44 7.45
C ILE A 227 26.33 -11.87 6.12
N ALA A 228 27.12 -12.49 5.24
CA ALA A 228 26.59 -13.11 4.03
C ALA A 228 25.73 -14.31 4.42
N VAL A 229 24.46 -14.30 4.01
CA VAL A 229 23.50 -15.38 4.29
C VAL A 229 23.09 -16.07 2.99
N THR A 230 22.59 -17.30 3.12
CA THR A 230 22.03 -18.01 1.96
C THR A 230 20.71 -17.39 1.54
N ARG A 231 20.26 -17.71 0.32
CA ARG A 231 18.98 -17.24 -0.19
C ARG A 231 17.80 -17.70 0.67
N GLU A 232 17.85 -18.92 1.20
CA GLU A 232 16.83 -19.50 2.06
C GLU A 232 16.74 -18.74 3.39
N VAL A 233 17.89 -18.44 4.00
CA VAL A 233 17.94 -17.65 5.24
C VAL A 233 17.39 -16.25 5.00
N TYR A 234 17.74 -15.63 3.86
CA TYR A 234 17.21 -14.32 3.49
C TYR A 234 15.69 -14.33 3.30
N LEU A 235 15.14 -15.32 2.59
CA LEU A 235 13.68 -15.45 2.41
C LEU A 235 12.95 -15.68 3.72
N ARG A 236 13.48 -16.53 4.62
CA ARG A 236 12.92 -16.70 5.96
C ARG A 236 12.89 -15.40 6.75
N LYS A 237 13.92 -14.58 6.64
CA LYS A 237 13.93 -13.24 7.26
C LYS A 237 12.80 -12.37 6.70
N LEU A 238 12.63 -12.32 5.37
CA LEU A 238 11.56 -11.52 4.75
C LEU A 238 10.15 -12.00 5.14
N ILE A 239 9.95 -13.31 5.28
CA ILE A 239 8.69 -13.89 5.77
C ILE A 239 8.46 -13.48 7.23
N ALA A 240 9.47 -13.60 8.08
CA ALA A 240 9.39 -13.20 9.48
C ALA A 240 9.13 -11.70 9.65
N GLU A 241 9.75 -10.84 8.83
CA GLU A 241 9.46 -9.41 8.78
C GLU A 241 7.98 -9.14 8.44
N ALA A 242 7.45 -9.80 7.41
CA ALA A 242 6.05 -9.65 7.02
C ALA A 242 5.08 -10.11 8.13
N GLN A 243 5.39 -11.22 8.81
CA GLN A 243 4.61 -11.72 9.94
C GLN A 243 4.65 -10.75 11.12
N ALA A 244 5.82 -10.20 11.47
CA ALA A 244 5.96 -9.19 12.52
C ALA A 244 5.13 -7.93 12.21
N GLU A 245 5.12 -7.48 10.95
CA GLU A 245 4.28 -6.36 10.52
C GLU A 245 2.77 -6.68 10.63
N ILE A 246 2.34 -7.91 10.32
CA ILE A 246 0.94 -8.34 10.51
C ILE A 246 0.53 -8.28 11.98
N GLU A 247 1.40 -8.71 12.89
CA GLU A 247 1.16 -8.65 14.34
C GLU A 247 1.07 -7.21 14.85
N LEU A 248 1.93 -6.32 14.35
CA LEU A 248 1.84 -4.89 14.65
C LEU A 248 0.50 -4.31 14.20
N LEU A 249 0.01 -4.65 13.01
CA LEU A 249 -1.35 -4.26 12.56
C LEU A 249 -2.45 -4.82 13.47
N GLY A 250 -2.23 -5.99 14.09
CA GLY A 250 -3.09 -6.54 15.13
C GLY A 250 -3.19 -5.62 16.35
N GLN A 251 -2.05 -5.10 16.83
CA GLN A 251 -2.00 -4.14 17.93
C GLN A 251 -2.66 -2.81 17.56
N GLU A 252 -2.39 -2.29 16.35
CA GLU A 252 -3.03 -1.07 15.84
C GLU A 252 -4.56 -1.20 15.79
N LYS A 253 -5.08 -2.38 15.41
CA LYS A 253 -6.53 -2.66 15.45
C LYS A 253 -7.11 -2.55 16.86
N THR A 254 -6.38 -3.02 17.88
CA THR A 254 -6.80 -2.87 19.28
C THR A 254 -6.83 -1.40 19.70
N ILE A 255 -5.83 -0.61 19.30
CA ILE A 255 -5.79 0.84 19.54
C ILE A 255 -7.01 1.52 18.89
N LEU A 256 -7.33 1.20 17.62
CA LEU A 256 -8.51 1.73 16.95
C LEU A 256 -9.81 1.36 17.67
N GLY A 257 -9.90 0.15 18.24
CA GLY A 257 -11.05 -0.25 19.07
C GLY A 257 -11.20 0.61 20.32
N TYR A 258 -10.11 0.98 20.98
CA TYR A 258 -10.15 1.91 22.11
C TYR A 258 -10.50 3.33 21.68
N MET A 259 -9.98 3.80 20.54
CA MET A 259 -10.36 5.11 19.99
C MET A 259 -11.86 5.17 19.68
N ALA A 260 -12.41 4.15 19.04
CA ALA A 260 -13.84 4.05 18.74
C ALA A 260 -14.69 4.06 20.02
N LYS A 261 -14.24 3.34 21.07
CA LYS A 261 -14.90 3.37 22.37
C LYS A 261 -14.89 4.77 22.99
N LEU A 262 -13.77 5.49 22.93
CA LEU A 262 -13.71 6.87 23.43
C LEU A 262 -14.64 7.79 22.67
N VAL A 263 -14.70 7.69 21.34
CA VAL A 263 -15.63 8.48 20.52
C VAL A 263 -17.08 8.19 20.87
N ALA A 264 -17.43 6.92 21.13
CA ALA A 264 -18.76 6.55 21.58
C ALA A 264 -19.10 7.15 22.96
N LEU A 265 -18.14 7.14 23.90
CA LEU A 265 -18.29 7.77 25.22
C LEU A 265 -18.43 9.29 25.11
N ASP A 266 -17.62 9.93 24.27
CA ASP A 266 -17.71 11.37 24.01
C ASP A 266 -19.09 11.73 23.40
N ALA A 267 -19.61 10.88 22.51
CA ALA A 267 -20.94 11.05 21.94
C ALA A 267 -22.06 10.90 22.97
N THR A 268 -21.94 9.95 23.91
CA THR A 268 -22.90 9.83 25.01
C THR A 268 -22.85 11.03 25.94
N ALA A 269 -21.65 11.50 26.30
CA ALA A 269 -21.49 12.68 27.15
C ALA A 269 -22.08 13.94 26.49
N LEU A 270 -21.81 14.15 25.19
CA LEU A 270 -22.39 15.27 24.46
C LEU A 270 -23.93 15.19 24.39
N SER A 271 -24.49 13.98 24.23
CA SER A 271 -25.94 13.79 24.23
C SER A 271 -26.56 14.11 25.60
N GLU A 272 -25.88 13.79 26.70
CA GLU A 272 -26.32 14.14 28.06
C GLU A 272 -26.25 15.65 28.28
N ASP A 273 -25.15 16.30 27.90
CA ASP A 273 -24.98 17.77 28.01
C ASP A 273 -26.10 18.53 27.27
N VAL A 274 -26.45 18.09 26.06
CA VAL A 274 -27.53 18.71 25.26
C VAL A 274 -28.89 18.51 25.94
N ALA A 275 -29.18 17.29 26.41
CA ALA A 275 -30.43 16.99 27.08
C ALA A 275 -30.61 17.84 28.36
N ASP A 276 -29.57 17.96 29.19
CA ASP A 276 -29.59 18.79 30.39
C ASP A 276 -29.82 20.27 30.08
N THR A 277 -29.25 20.75 28.96
CA THR A 277 -29.45 22.14 28.50
C THR A 277 -30.91 22.37 28.08
N GLU A 278 -31.52 21.43 27.35
CA GLU A 278 -32.94 21.47 26.99
C GLU A 278 -33.87 21.43 28.22
N PHE A 279 -33.51 20.66 29.26
CA PHE A 279 -34.27 20.63 30.52
C PHE A 279 -34.18 21.95 31.31
N ILE A 280 -33.06 22.67 31.23
CA ILE A 280 -32.89 23.98 31.88
C ILE A 280 -33.60 25.09 31.09
N ASP A 281 -33.59 25.04 29.75
CA ASP A 281 -34.27 26.01 28.88
C ASP A 281 -35.78 25.72 28.73
N SER A 282 -36.21 24.53 29.14
CA SER A 282 -37.62 24.23 29.42
C SER A 282 -38.08 25.13 30.57
N ASN A 283 -38.61 26.29 30.20
CA ASN A 283 -39.24 27.26 31.09
C ASN A 283 -40.37 26.56 31.86
N VAL A 284 -40.06 25.96 33.01
CA VAL A 284 -41.05 25.47 33.96
C VAL A 284 -41.87 26.71 34.29
N PRO A 285 -43.15 26.80 33.86
CA PRO A 285 -43.93 27.98 34.16
C PRO A 285 -43.95 28.12 35.68
N ALA A 286 -43.42 29.23 36.17
CA ALA A 286 -43.43 29.56 37.58
C ALA A 286 -44.89 29.53 38.06
N ASN A 287 -45.27 28.45 38.72
CA ASN A 287 -46.48 28.30 39.50
C ASN A 287 -47.74 28.83 38.79
N GLU A 288 -48.17 28.25 37.67
CA GLU A 288 -49.61 28.25 37.38
C GLU A 288 -50.29 27.39 38.44
N THR A 289 -50.64 28.01 39.56
CA THR A 289 -51.44 27.34 40.58
C THR A 289 -52.78 26.94 39.96
N LEU A 290 -53.35 25.81 40.40
CA LEU A 290 -54.69 25.35 39.97
C LEU A 290 -55.75 26.47 40.06
N THR A 291 -55.56 27.42 40.98
CA THR A 291 -56.37 28.63 41.17
C THR A 291 -56.40 29.55 39.94
N ASP A 292 -55.33 29.60 39.14
CA ASP A 292 -55.28 30.30 37.85
C ASP A 292 -55.94 29.52 36.71
N ALA A 293 -56.17 28.21 36.85
CA ALA A 293 -56.97 27.48 35.87
C ALA A 293 -58.48 27.72 36.06
N VAL A 294 -58.91 28.02 37.30
CA VAL A 294 -60.34 28.23 37.67
C VAL A 294 -60.97 29.42 36.92
N LYS A 295 -60.21 30.45 36.55
CA LYS A 295 -60.68 31.61 35.77
C LYS A 295 -61.18 31.25 34.36
N TYR A 296 -60.76 30.11 33.80
CA TYR A 296 -61.27 29.61 32.52
C TYR A 296 -62.61 28.86 32.63
N PHE A 297 -63.02 28.48 33.83
CA PHE A 297 -64.26 27.73 34.10
C PHE A 297 -65.36 28.58 34.75
N LEU A 298 -65.08 29.86 35.03
CA LEU A 298 -66.02 30.80 35.70
C LEU A 298 -66.66 31.84 34.77
N ARG A 299 -66.60 31.67 33.44
CA ARG A 299 -67.40 32.49 32.53
C ARG A 299 -68.67 31.72 32.11
N GLN A 300 -69.81 32.24 32.57
CA GLN A 300 -71.14 32.02 32.00
C GLN A 300 -71.21 32.52 30.56
#